data_AF-A0A965VCP1-F1
#
_entry.id   AF-A0A965VCP1-F1
#
_cell.length_a   1.000
_cell.length_b   1.000
_cell.length_c   1.000
_cell.angle_alpha   90.00
_cell.angle_beta   90.00
_cell.angle_gamma   90.00
#
_symmetry.space_group_name_H-M   'P 1'
#
loop_
_entity.id
_entity.type
_entity.pdbx_description
1 polymer ?
#
loop_
_entity_poly.entity_id
_entity_poly.type
_entity_poly.pdbx_seq_one_letter_code
_entity_poly.pdbx_strand_id
1 'polypeptide(L)'
;MEYGLAVQAYGKRALEVIDCLDNLSQQRDRMHVRLVKGAYWDYEIKNAQVKGLQGYPVFTNKYLTDLNYLVSAKRLMQCKNLDASFATHNAHSIASLMHLCESTNSKIEFQRLYGMGELLYAACRKSFQDFPETVVYCPVGQHKELLPYLVRRLLENGANSSFINKYLNKNISETELAQNPGDKIKEKIDHTYISNLALPKDLYLPRVNSEGFDLGELDCIKVLMKSINQFSETSFHASSISSINHLKDLSIEISSKCNKKTIGMVETCDLKSIELNSIDPSGQWANYSLESRNNVLLSVAERLEKERAKFIYLLMHEAGKTLEDAIDEIREAVDFLRYYSQQALNFQAVSQRGPTGEDNILEYAPKGTVLCISPWNFPLAITIGQIAAALAAGNTVISKPSEHTSIIAFEAINLFFEEGLPKDALHLFLGAGELGHAIILNQPFDLVAFTGSLKTAKEIHKSLSLKSGKIIPLIAETGGLNAMIVDSSALLERACDDIIRSAFNSAGQRCSALRLLLVHQEVYKELLTMLKGAMDDLTVGVPNELCTDVGPIITNEALDKLNNYLAKLQADGNSYFQSTRAAVTQDNSWLRPTLIELAPDSIPDEEQFGPIL
;
A
#
# COMPACT_ATOMS: atom_id res chain seq x y z
N MET A 1 22.64 34.17 11.49
CA MET A 1 21.59 33.15 11.75
C MET A 1 22.33 31.84 11.72
N GLU A 2 22.54 31.21 12.88
CA GLU A 2 23.24 29.91 12.94
C GLU A 2 22.27 28.83 12.47
N TYR A 3 22.63 28.10 11.43
CA TYR A 3 21.81 27.02 10.90
C TYR A 3 21.93 25.80 11.79
N GLY A 4 20.82 25.07 11.98
CA GLY A 4 20.84 23.85 12.74
C GLY A 4 19.80 22.83 12.30
N LEU A 5 20.08 21.57 12.63
CA LEU A 5 19.25 20.42 12.24
C LEU A 5 19.16 19.41 13.38
N ALA A 6 18.04 18.69 13.46
CA ALA A 6 17.86 17.63 14.45
C ALA A 6 18.22 16.26 13.86
N VAL A 7 19.05 15.49 14.56
CA VAL A 7 19.39 14.10 14.21
C VAL A 7 18.73 13.17 15.21
N GLN A 8 18.06 12.12 14.71
CA GLN A 8 17.28 11.19 15.53
C GLN A 8 18.04 9.88 15.75
N ALA A 9 18.55 9.67 16.96
CA ALA A 9 19.36 8.52 17.32
C ALA A 9 18.61 7.17 17.35
N TYR A 10 17.28 7.17 17.34
CA TYR A 10 16.50 5.95 17.15
C TYR A 10 16.59 5.39 15.72
N GLY A 11 17.08 6.17 14.76
CA GLY A 11 17.20 5.84 13.36
C GLY A 11 18.54 5.19 13.11
N LYS A 12 18.56 4.16 12.27
CA LYS A 12 19.77 3.39 11.98
C LYS A 12 20.85 4.20 11.24
N ARG A 13 20.45 5.31 10.60
CA ARG A 13 21.30 6.22 9.80
C ARG A 13 21.93 7.38 10.60
N ALA A 14 21.72 7.43 11.91
CA ALA A 14 22.06 8.61 12.70
C ALA A 14 23.56 8.96 12.64
N LEU A 15 24.45 7.97 12.58
CA LEU A 15 25.89 8.18 12.51
C LEU A 15 26.31 8.72 11.14
N GLU A 16 25.81 8.10 10.07
CA GLU A 16 26.08 8.51 8.69
C GLU A 16 25.57 9.93 8.43
N VAL A 17 24.43 10.30 9.01
CA VAL A 17 23.91 11.67 8.94
C VAL A 17 24.83 12.66 9.65
N ILE A 18 25.34 12.33 10.84
CA ILE A 18 26.30 13.20 11.56
C ILE A 18 27.57 13.38 10.72
N ASP A 19 28.11 12.31 10.15
CA ASP A 19 29.28 12.36 9.28
C ASP A 19 29.04 13.22 8.02
N CYS A 20 27.87 13.07 7.40
CA CYS A 20 27.46 13.88 6.26
C CYS A 20 27.39 15.37 6.61
N LEU A 21 26.79 15.71 7.76
CA LEU A 21 26.68 17.10 8.22
C LEU A 21 28.04 17.71 8.56
N ASP A 22 28.95 16.96 9.18
CA ASP A 22 30.32 17.44 9.48
C ASP A 22 31.09 17.70 8.18
N ASN A 23 31.00 16.79 7.21
CA ASN A 23 31.60 16.96 5.88
C ASN A 23 31.02 18.14 5.11
N LEU A 24 29.69 18.32 5.15
CA LEU A 24 29.04 19.48 4.53
C LEU A 24 29.50 20.79 5.17
N SER A 25 29.64 20.80 6.49
CA SER A 25 30.06 21.98 7.28
C SER A 25 31.55 22.29 7.11
N GLN A 26 32.39 21.37 6.62
CA GLN A 26 33.78 21.69 6.22
C GLN A 26 33.84 22.65 5.03
N GLN A 27 32.84 22.60 4.15
CA GLN A 27 32.77 23.43 2.94
C GLN A 27 31.91 24.68 3.14
N ARG A 28 31.34 24.87 4.33
CA ARG A 28 30.35 25.89 4.68
C ARG A 28 30.68 26.46 6.07
N ASP A 29 29.70 27.13 6.68
CA ASP A 29 29.80 27.58 8.07
C ASP A 29 29.50 26.44 9.07
N ARG A 30 29.87 26.66 10.34
CA ARG A 30 29.53 25.75 11.43
C ARG A 30 28.02 25.56 11.54
N MET A 31 27.61 24.35 11.90
CA MET A 31 26.20 23.99 12.05
C MET A 31 25.90 23.46 13.44
N HIS A 32 24.80 23.92 14.02
CA HIS A 32 24.30 23.41 15.28
C HIS A 32 23.50 22.11 15.06
N VAL A 33 23.95 21.00 15.65
CA VAL A 33 23.27 19.71 15.53
C VAL A 33 22.61 19.33 16.86
N ARG A 34 21.29 19.25 16.84
CA ARG A 34 20.48 18.77 17.97
C ARG A 34 20.33 17.26 17.88
N LEU A 35 21.00 16.52 18.75
CA LEU A 35 20.76 15.09 18.90
C LEU A 35 19.54 14.84 19.78
N VAL A 36 18.54 14.15 19.24
CA VAL A 36 17.35 13.65 19.94
C VAL A 36 17.30 12.12 19.83
N LYS A 37 16.47 11.45 20.63
CA LYS A 37 16.16 10.03 20.36
C LYS A 37 15.28 9.89 19.11
N GLY A 38 14.06 10.42 19.15
CA GLY A 38 13.10 10.36 18.05
C GLY A 38 11.67 10.46 18.58
N ALA A 39 10.73 10.83 17.71
CA ALA A 39 9.36 11.20 18.07
C ALA A 39 8.27 10.46 17.28
N TYR A 40 8.65 9.63 16.31
CA TYR A 40 7.74 9.00 15.36
C TYR A 40 7.86 7.47 15.35
N TRP A 41 8.33 6.86 16.44
CA TRP A 41 8.71 5.44 16.45
C TRP A 41 7.55 4.54 16.03
N ASP A 42 6.36 4.70 16.62
CA ASP A 42 5.19 3.89 16.27
C ASP A 42 4.74 4.08 14.82
N TYR A 43 4.86 5.30 14.30
CA TYR A 43 4.59 5.60 12.89
C TYR A 43 5.57 4.87 11.98
N GLU A 44 6.87 4.91 12.26
CA GLU A 44 7.89 4.23 11.44
C GLU A 44 7.72 2.71 11.45
N ILE A 45 7.33 2.12 12.59
CA ILE A 45 7.01 0.69 12.67
C ILE A 45 5.79 0.37 11.79
N LYS A 46 4.69 1.09 11.97
CA LYS A 46 3.46 0.88 11.19
C LYS A 46 3.69 1.10 9.70
N ASN A 47 4.36 2.19 9.33
CA ASN A 47 4.64 2.56 7.95
C ASN A 47 5.48 1.48 7.24
N ALA A 48 6.54 0.98 7.89
CA ALA A 48 7.35 -0.10 7.32
C ALA A 48 6.56 -1.41 7.16
N GLN A 49 5.67 -1.74 8.10
CA GLN A 49 4.78 -2.91 8.00
C GLN A 49 3.77 -2.77 6.87
N VAL A 50 3.06 -1.64 6.79
CA VAL A 50 2.04 -1.37 5.77
C VAL A 50 2.68 -1.42 4.38
N LYS A 51 3.85 -0.78 4.21
CA LYS A 51 4.59 -0.75 2.94
C LYS A 51 5.33 -2.06 2.62
N GLY A 52 5.32 -3.06 3.50
CA GLY A 52 6.00 -4.33 3.25
C GLY A 52 7.52 -4.19 3.05
N LEU A 53 8.16 -3.27 3.77
CA LEU A 53 9.60 -2.99 3.61
C LEU A 53 10.47 -4.14 4.15
N GLN A 54 11.73 -4.20 3.74
CA GLN A 54 12.67 -5.25 4.19
C GLN A 54 12.93 -5.24 5.70
N GLY A 55 12.73 -4.09 6.35
CA GLY A 55 12.83 -3.95 7.79
C GLY A 55 12.50 -2.54 8.25
N TYR A 56 12.76 -2.28 9.53
CA TYR A 56 12.46 -0.98 10.14
C TYR A 56 13.61 0.02 9.95
N PRO A 57 13.33 1.30 9.62
CA PRO A 57 14.35 2.35 9.55
C PRO A 57 14.85 2.77 10.94
N VAL A 58 14.12 2.38 11.99
CA VAL A 58 14.40 2.64 13.40
C VAL A 58 14.78 1.37 14.16
N PHE A 59 15.43 1.51 15.30
CA PHE A 59 15.65 0.41 16.24
C PHE A 59 14.32 -0.01 16.88
N THR A 60 14.11 -1.32 17.02
CA THR A 60 12.88 -1.91 17.59
C THR A 60 12.96 -2.19 19.08
N ASN A 61 14.11 -1.88 19.70
CA ASN A 61 14.35 -2.01 21.13
C ASN A 61 14.86 -0.68 21.70
N LYS A 62 14.23 -0.21 22.78
CA LYS A 62 14.56 1.07 23.41
C LYS A 62 16.00 1.15 23.91
N TYR A 63 16.59 0.06 24.39
CA TYR A 63 17.98 0.04 24.84
C TYR A 63 18.97 0.19 23.67
N LEU A 64 18.63 -0.30 22.48
CA LEU A 64 19.42 -0.03 21.26
C LEU A 64 19.36 1.45 20.88
N THR A 65 18.19 2.09 20.99
CA THR A 65 18.08 3.55 20.81
C THR A 65 18.91 4.32 21.84
N ASP A 66 18.88 3.93 23.11
CA ASP A 66 19.69 4.57 24.15
C ASP A 66 21.18 4.41 23.90
N LEU A 67 21.61 3.20 23.49
CA LEU A 67 22.99 2.92 23.15
C LEU A 67 23.42 3.74 21.93
N ASN A 68 22.62 3.74 20.86
CA ASN A 68 22.93 4.51 19.65
C ASN A 68 22.95 6.01 19.92
N TYR A 69 22.11 6.52 20.82
CA TYR A 69 22.17 7.92 21.26
C TYR A 69 23.52 8.26 21.88
N LEU A 70 24.09 7.40 22.72
CA LEU A 70 25.41 7.63 23.32
C LEU A 70 26.54 7.52 22.28
N VAL A 71 26.45 6.57 21.36
CA VAL A 71 27.43 6.39 20.27
C VAL A 71 27.40 7.60 19.32
N SER A 72 26.21 8.01 18.88
CA SER A 72 26.02 9.22 18.06
C SER A 72 26.47 10.48 18.77
N ALA A 73 26.22 10.60 20.07
CA ALA A 73 26.68 11.75 20.85
C ALA A 73 28.20 11.83 20.91
N LYS A 74 28.88 10.71 21.18
CA LYS A 74 30.34 10.63 21.15
C LYS A 74 30.88 11.03 19.78
N ARG A 75 30.29 10.54 18.69
CA ARG A 75 30.72 10.90 17.33
C ARG A 75 30.52 12.39 17.05
N LEU A 76 29.38 12.94 17.45
CA LEU A 76 29.05 14.36 17.28
C LEU A 76 30.02 15.27 18.07
N MET A 77 30.38 14.90 19.29
CA MET A 77 31.39 15.61 20.11
C MET A 77 32.78 15.63 19.46
N GLN A 78 33.08 14.67 18.58
CA GLN A 78 34.35 14.57 17.86
C GLN A 78 34.36 15.33 16.53
N CYS A 79 33.20 15.79 16.05
CA CYS A 79 33.10 16.63 14.85
C CYS A 79 33.69 18.01 15.14
N LYS A 80 34.45 18.56 14.19
CA LYS A 80 35.14 19.85 14.38
C LYS A 80 34.28 21.04 13.98
N ASN A 81 33.37 20.83 13.03
CA ASN A 81 32.58 21.88 12.38
C ASN A 81 31.12 21.89 12.86
N LEU A 82 30.78 21.04 13.82
CA LEU A 82 29.43 20.93 14.38
C LEU A 82 29.43 21.39 15.84
N ASP A 83 28.41 22.14 16.21
CA ASP A 83 28.12 22.49 17.58
C ASP A 83 27.09 21.50 18.14
N ALA A 84 27.45 20.83 19.23
CA ALA A 84 26.75 19.64 19.72
C ALA A 84 25.74 19.98 20.82
N SER A 85 24.46 19.70 20.54
CA SER A 85 23.37 19.94 21.49
C SER A 85 22.55 18.70 21.77
N PHE A 86 22.39 18.36 23.05
CA PHE A 86 21.84 17.09 23.51
C PHE A 86 20.47 17.25 24.16
N ALA A 87 19.44 16.80 23.45
CA ALA A 87 18.06 16.90 23.91
C ALA A 87 17.58 15.59 24.55
N THR A 88 17.45 15.56 25.88
CA THR A 88 17.05 14.35 26.60
C THR A 88 16.45 14.64 27.98
N HIS A 89 15.52 13.81 28.42
CA HIS A 89 14.99 13.80 29.80
C HIS A 89 15.40 12.54 30.57
N ASN A 90 16.41 11.81 30.08
CA ASN A 90 16.93 10.60 30.72
C ASN A 90 18.17 10.94 31.56
N ALA A 91 18.06 10.80 32.88
CA ALA A 91 19.15 11.08 33.82
C ALA A 91 20.41 10.28 33.53
N HIS A 92 20.27 8.99 33.18
CA HIS A 92 21.41 8.15 32.78
C HIS A 92 22.11 8.73 31.55
N SER A 93 21.35 9.15 30.53
CA SER A 93 21.93 9.75 29.32
C SER A 93 22.67 11.05 29.65
N ILE A 94 22.13 11.91 30.51
CA ILE A 94 22.81 13.14 30.94
C ILE A 94 24.13 12.81 31.66
N ALA A 95 24.11 11.90 32.63
CA ALA A 95 25.30 11.50 33.38
C ALA A 95 26.38 10.88 32.47
N SER A 96 25.98 10.02 31.52
CA SER A 96 26.90 9.46 30.53
C SER A 96 27.52 10.52 29.63
N LEU A 97 26.74 11.52 29.20
CA LEU A 97 27.23 12.61 28.36
C LEU A 97 28.20 13.54 29.10
N MET A 98 27.95 13.82 30.38
CA MET A 98 28.89 14.59 31.21
C MET A 98 30.25 13.90 31.28
N HIS A 99 30.27 12.59 31.53
CA HIS A 99 31.52 11.83 31.56
C HIS A 99 32.21 11.75 30.18
N LEU A 100 31.44 11.60 29.10
CA LEU A 100 31.98 11.65 27.74
C LEU A 100 32.60 13.02 27.43
N CYS A 101 31.95 14.11 27.85
CA CYS A 101 32.41 15.48 27.66
C CYS A 101 33.76 15.73 28.34
N GLU A 102 33.95 15.23 29.57
CA GLU A 102 35.25 15.26 30.28
C GLU A 102 36.34 14.54 29.48
N SER A 103 36.00 13.39 28.89
CA SER A 103 36.97 12.58 28.12
C SER A 103 37.34 13.17 26.75
N THR A 104 36.45 13.95 26.13
CA THR A 104 36.65 14.52 24.78
C THR A 104 37.07 15.98 24.80
N ASN A 105 37.00 16.66 25.96
CA ASN A 105 37.22 18.10 26.11
C ASN A 105 36.37 18.94 25.13
N SER A 106 35.14 18.47 24.87
CA SER A 106 34.21 19.11 23.94
C SER A 106 33.34 20.14 24.66
N LYS A 107 32.89 21.19 23.96
CA LYS A 107 31.82 22.06 24.47
C LYS A 107 30.49 21.49 24.03
N ILE A 108 29.56 21.37 24.96
CA ILE A 108 28.22 20.81 24.71
C ILE A 108 27.16 21.72 25.29
N GLU A 109 25.96 21.65 24.73
CA GLU A 109 24.75 22.27 25.28
C GLU A 109 23.73 21.17 25.58
N PHE A 110 22.98 21.30 26.66
CA PHE A 110 21.81 20.45 26.87
C PHE A 110 20.52 21.15 26.46
N GLN A 111 19.54 20.37 26.04
CA GLN A 111 18.23 20.89 25.69
C GLN A 111 17.11 20.11 26.37
N ARG A 112 16.08 20.82 26.82
CA ARG A 112 14.86 20.22 27.38
C ARG A 112 13.62 20.90 26.83
N LEU A 113 12.48 20.25 26.95
CA LEU A 113 11.19 20.88 26.69
C LEU A 113 10.72 21.71 27.89
N TYR A 114 10.03 22.83 27.63
CA TYR A 114 9.30 23.57 28.64
C TYR A 114 8.25 22.69 29.34
N GLY A 115 8.09 22.85 30.66
CA GLY A 115 7.20 22.02 31.48
C GLY A 115 7.68 20.58 31.73
N MET A 116 8.86 20.21 31.23
CA MET A 116 9.40 18.85 31.38
C MET A 116 10.88 18.87 31.79
N GLY A 117 11.24 17.97 32.71
CA GLY A 117 12.63 17.79 33.17
C GLY A 117 13.18 18.91 34.05
N GLU A 118 12.38 19.86 34.51
CA GLU A 118 12.86 21.00 35.32
C GLU A 118 13.58 20.55 36.59
N LEU A 119 12.96 19.64 37.33
CA LEU A 119 13.55 19.05 38.54
C LEU A 119 14.80 18.24 38.23
N LEU A 120 14.81 17.49 37.12
CA LEU A 120 15.96 16.70 36.69
C LEU A 120 17.17 17.60 36.41
N TYR A 121 16.99 18.63 35.58
CA TYR A 121 18.07 19.56 35.23
C TYR A 121 18.51 20.42 36.42
N ALA A 122 17.59 20.77 37.33
CA ALA A 122 17.94 21.43 38.59
C ALA A 122 18.77 20.52 39.52
N ALA A 123 18.48 19.21 39.55
CA ALA A 123 19.28 18.24 40.27
C ALA A 123 20.67 18.08 39.63
N CYS A 124 20.75 17.95 38.30
CA CYS A 124 22.04 17.86 37.60
C CYS A 124 22.96 19.06 37.88
N ARG A 125 22.42 20.30 37.89
CA ARG A 125 23.19 21.50 38.27
C ARG A 125 23.73 21.48 39.70
N LYS A 126 23.10 20.72 40.61
CA LYS A 126 23.60 20.54 41.98
C LYS A 126 24.62 19.40 42.07
N SER A 127 24.52 18.41 41.19
CA SER A 127 25.37 17.21 41.19
C SER A 127 26.69 17.39 40.44
N PHE A 128 26.73 18.25 39.41
CA PHE A 128 27.92 18.51 38.60
C PHE A 128 28.41 19.94 38.83
N GLN A 129 29.73 20.13 39.03
CA GLN A 129 30.33 21.45 39.27
C GLN A 129 30.22 22.36 38.03
N ASP A 130 30.53 21.82 36.84
CA ASP A 130 30.51 22.56 35.57
C ASP A 130 29.39 22.06 34.65
N PHE A 131 28.14 22.10 35.13
CA PHE A 131 27.00 21.67 34.33
C PHE A 131 26.72 22.66 33.17
N PRO A 132 26.68 22.21 31.90
CA PRO A 132 26.49 23.09 30.74
C PRO A 132 25.16 23.85 30.73
N GLU A 133 25.12 24.92 29.94
CA GLU A 133 23.90 25.67 29.67
C GLU A 133 22.79 24.76 29.14
N THR A 134 21.56 25.06 29.57
CA THR A 134 20.36 24.29 29.19
C THR A 134 19.40 25.16 28.41
N VAL A 135 19.26 24.93 27.11
CA VAL A 135 18.25 25.58 26.28
C VAL A 135 16.88 24.94 26.48
N VAL A 136 15.86 25.77 26.67
CA VAL A 136 14.49 25.32 26.87
C VAL A 136 13.71 25.51 25.57
N TYR A 137 13.24 24.40 25.00
CA TYR A 137 12.37 24.40 23.84
C TYR A 137 10.93 24.66 24.29
N CYS A 138 10.42 25.85 23.96
CA CYS A 138 9.08 26.29 24.31
C CYS A 138 8.15 26.14 23.10
N PRO A 139 7.11 25.28 23.16
CA PRO A 139 6.07 25.27 22.15
C PRO A 139 5.33 26.62 22.16
N VAL A 140 5.29 27.32 21.03
CA VAL A 140 4.57 28.59 20.85
C VAL A 140 3.69 28.44 19.63
N GLY A 141 2.39 28.66 19.79
CA GLY A 141 1.39 28.51 18.72
C GLY A 141 0.00 28.75 19.26
N GLN A 142 -0.99 28.83 18.37
CA GLN A 142 -2.38 28.94 18.79
C GLN A 142 -2.90 27.59 19.33
N HIS A 143 -3.93 27.60 20.19
CA HIS A 143 -4.46 26.37 20.80
C HIS A 143 -4.81 25.29 19.76
N LYS A 144 -5.39 25.70 18.63
CA LYS A 144 -5.79 24.80 17.53
C LYS A 144 -4.60 24.07 16.92
N GLU A 145 -3.51 24.78 16.66
CA GLU A 145 -2.28 24.23 16.06
C GLU A 145 -1.51 23.32 17.02
N LEU A 146 -1.73 23.48 18.34
CA LEU A 146 -1.05 22.70 19.38
C LEU A 146 -1.70 21.34 19.63
N LEU A 147 -2.97 21.11 19.25
CA LEU A 147 -3.67 19.84 19.52
C LEU A 147 -2.99 18.63 18.84
N PRO A 148 -2.68 18.64 17.52
CA PRO A 148 -1.97 17.52 16.89
C PRO A 148 -0.59 17.29 17.51
N TYR A 149 0.09 18.39 17.85
CA TYR A 149 1.37 18.36 18.53
C TYR A 149 1.29 17.74 19.94
N LEU A 150 0.20 17.98 20.67
CA LEU A 150 0.00 17.48 22.02
C LEU A 150 -0.15 15.96 22.05
N VAL A 151 -0.88 15.36 21.10
CA VAL A 151 -1.02 13.89 21.00
C VAL A 151 0.36 13.23 20.90
N ARG A 152 1.21 13.71 19.99
CA ARG A 152 2.58 13.21 19.86
C ARG A 152 3.38 13.42 21.16
N ARG A 153 3.24 14.59 21.77
CA ARG A 153 3.95 14.94 23.01
C ARG A 153 3.57 14.03 24.19
N LEU A 154 2.29 13.67 24.28
CA LEU A 154 1.77 12.73 25.27
C LEU A 154 2.30 11.32 25.03
N LEU A 155 2.37 10.86 23.78
CA LEU A 155 2.93 9.54 23.45
C LEU A 155 4.42 9.44 23.80
N GLU A 156 5.23 10.45 23.46
CA GLU A 156 6.67 10.48 23.72
C GLU A 156 7.01 10.25 25.21
N ASN A 157 6.21 10.78 26.13
CA ASN A 157 6.52 10.80 27.56
C ASN A 157 5.61 9.91 28.40
N GLY A 158 4.44 9.54 27.88
CA GLY A 158 3.47 8.65 28.52
C GLY A 158 3.74 7.16 28.26
N ALA A 159 4.56 6.80 27.27
CA ALA A 159 4.88 5.40 27.00
C ALA A 159 5.49 4.70 28.22
N ASN A 160 5.11 3.43 28.46
CA ASN A 160 5.64 2.61 29.58
C ASN A 160 7.17 2.46 29.56
N SER A 161 7.78 2.60 28.39
CA SER A 161 9.24 2.55 28.19
C SER A 161 9.94 3.89 28.44
N SER A 162 9.19 5.00 28.59
CA SER A 162 9.73 6.34 28.83
C SER A 162 10.39 6.45 30.21
N PHE A 163 11.50 7.17 30.28
CA PHE A 163 12.22 7.40 31.54
C PHE A 163 11.33 8.14 32.56
N ILE A 164 10.53 9.11 32.12
CA ILE A 164 9.68 9.91 33.02
C ILE A 164 8.60 9.03 33.67
N ASN A 165 7.94 8.18 32.88
CA ASN A 165 6.95 7.24 33.40
C ASN A 165 7.59 6.25 34.39
N LYS A 166 8.76 5.70 34.04
CA LYS A 166 9.50 4.80 34.95
C LYS A 166 9.96 5.48 36.23
N TYR A 167 10.44 6.71 36.17
CA TYR A 167 10.86 7.51 37.33
C TYR A 167 9.71 7.78 38.30
N LEU A 168 8.49 7.99 37.79
CA LEU A 168 7.30 8.20 38.61
C LEU A 168 6.75 6.90 39.22
N ASN A 169 7.21 5.74 38.75
CA ASN A 169 6.77 4.44 39.23
C ASN A 169 7.56 4.00 40.47
N LYS A 170 6.90 4.01 41.63
CA LYS A 170 7.49 3.63 42.93
C LYS A 170 7.98 2.17 43.01
N ASN A 171 7.59 1.31 42.07
CA ASN A 171 8.02 -0.09 42.03
C ASN A 171 9.35 -0.29 41.31
N ILE A 172 9.88 0.74 40.63
CA ILE A 172 11.15 0.67 39.91
C ILE A 172 12.26 1.24 40.79
N SER A 173 13.30 0.44 41.05
CA SER A 173 14.43 0.87 41.88
C SER A 173 15.32 1.88 41.16
N GLU A 174 16.02 2.72 41.93
CA GLU A 174 17.02 3.67 41.40
C GLU A 174 18.14 2.92 40.65
N THR A 175 18.57 1.77 41.18
CA THR A 175 19.55 0.89 40.52
C THR A 175 19.07 0.39 39.17
N GLU A 176 17.78 0.09 39.02
CA GLU A 176 17.21 -0.32 37.73
C GLU A 176 17.14 0.86 36.73
N LEU A 177 16.79 2.05 37.20
CA LEU A 177 16.79 3.27 36.37
C LEU A 177 18.20 3.65 35.87
N ALA A 178 19.23 3.37 36.68
CA ALA A 178 20.62 3.67 36.38
C ALA A 178 21.36 2.56 35.61
N GLN A 179 20.68 1.49 35.18
CA GLN A 179 21.32 0.41 34.44
C GLN A 179 21.85 0.86 33.08
N ASN A 180 23.07 0.38 32.75
CA ASN A 180 23.71 0.66 31.48
C ASN A 180 22.96 -0.02 30.31
N PRO A 181 22.52 0.73 29.29
CA PRO A 181 21.81 0.15 28.15
C PRO A 181 22.65 -0.88 27.37
N GLY A 182 23.97 -0.74 27.36
CA GLY A 182 24.88 -1.69 26.74
C GLY A 182 24.88 -3.05 27.43
N ASP A 183 24.86 -3.09 28.76
CA ASP A 183 24.83 -4.35 29.52
C ASP A 183 23.47 -5.04 29.36
N LYS A 184 22.38 -4.28 29.32
CA LYS A 184 21.03 -4.81 29.00
C LYS A 184 20.93 -5.44 27.62
N ILE A 185 21.66 -4.92 26.65
CA ILE A 185 21.71 -5.50 25.30
C ILE A 185 22.62 -6.71 25.27
N LYS A 186 23.76 -6.70 25.95
CA LYS A 186 24.66 -7.87 26.06
C LYS A 186 23.94 -9.09 26.65
N GLU A 187 23.14 -8.90 27.69
CA GLU A 187 22.30 -9.97 28.28
C GLU A 187 21.30 -10.57 27.27
N LYS A 188 21.01 -9.87 26.17
CA LYS A 188 20.02 -10.25 25.16
C LYS A 188 20.61 -10.62 23.81
N ILE A 189 21.91 -10.43 23.59
CA ILE A 189 22.58 -10.63 22.30
C ILE A 189 22.55 -12.11 21.87
N ASP A 190 22.56 -13.04 22.83
CA ASP A 190 22.51 -14.49 22.56
C ASP A 190 21.08 -15.03 22.38
N HIS A 191 20.06 -14.17 22.48
CA HIS A 191 18.66 -14.55 22.26
C HIS A 191 18.19 -14.09 20.88
N THR A 192 17.52 -15.00 20.15
CA THR A 192 17.00 -14.79 18.79
C THR A 192 16.02 -13.63 18.62
N TYR A 193 15.56 -13.01 19.72
CA TYR A 193 14.54 -11.95 19.71
C TYR A 193 14.93 -10.79 20.64
N ILE A 194 15.73 -9.86 20.12
CA ILE A 194 15.99 -8.56 20.79
C ILE A 194 14.70 -7.70 20.83
N SER A 195 13.70 -8.01 20.01
CA SER A 195 12.37 -7.39 19.99
C SER A 195 11.28 -8.42 19.66
N ASN A 196 10.06 -8.20 20.17
CA ASN A 196 8.87 -9.02 19.91
C ASN A 196 8.08 -8.56 18.66
N LEU A 197 8.60 -7.61 17.90
CA LEU A 197 7.95 -7.12 16.68
C LEU A 197 8.30 -8.04 15.50
N ALA A 198 7.27 -8.60 14.86
CA ALA A 198 7.43 -9.29 13.58
C ALA A 198 8.04 -8.33 12.53
N LEU A 199 8.89 -8.81 11.63
CA LEU A 199 9.30 -8.02 10.47
C LEU A 199 8.11 -7.85 9.50
N PRO A 200 8.11 -6.84 8.63
CA PRO A 200 7.01 -6.64 7.67
C PRO A 200 6.69 -7.89 6.83
N LYS A 201 7.71 -8.64 6.40
CA LYS A 201 7.56 -9.91 5.67
C LYS A 201 6.91 -11.04 6.50
N ASP A 202 7.04 -10.98 7.82
CA ASP A 202 6.65 -12.02 8.77
C ASP A 202 5.30 -11.71 9.46
N LEU A 203 4.62 -10.64 9.04
CA LEU A 203 3.43 -10.10 9.72
C LEU A 203 2.26 -11.09 9.79
N TYR A 204 2.16 -12.00 8.81
CA TYR A 204 1.04 -12.92 8.65
C TYR A 204 1.43 -14.40 8.70
N LEU A 205 2.60 -14.72 9.27
CA LEU A 205 3.09 -16.10 9.34
C LEU A 205 2.01 -17.06 9.85
N PRO A 206 1.87 -18.27 9.27
CA PRO A 206 2.80 -18.90 8.33
C PRO A 206 2.77 -18.36 6.90
N ARG A 207 1.81 -17.48 6.56
CA ARG A 207 1.78 -16.81 5.26
C ARG A 207 2.80 -15.66 5.23
N VAL A 208 3.75 -15.71 4.30
CA VAL A 208 4.70 -14.61 4.08
C VAL A 208 3.97 -13.43 3.43
N ASN A 209 4.20 -12.23 3.94
CA ASN A 209 3.64 -10.99 3.40
C ASN A 209 4.35 -10.60 2.10
N SER A 210 3.65 -9.91 1.19
CA SER A 210 4.21 -9.35 -0.04
C SER A 210 5.27 -8.26 0.25
N GLU A 211 6.33 -8.21 -0.57
CA GLU A 211 7.38 -7.18 -0.48
C GLU A 211 6.97 -5.90 -1.23
N GLY A 212 7.16 -4.74 -0.61
CA GLY A 212 7.00 -3.43 -1.26
C GLY A 212 8.30 -2.72 -1.56
N PHE A 213 8.22 -1.40 -1.78
CA PHE A 213 9.36 -0.55 -2.10
C PHE A 213 9.38 0.72 -1.27
N ASP A 214 10.57 1.10 -0.83
CA ASP A 214 10.76 2.39 -0.18
C ASP A 214 11.02 3.49 -1.22
N LEU A 215 9.95 4.20 -1.59
CA LEU A 215 10.03 5.37 -2.47
C LEU A 215 10.61 6.61 -1.76
N GLY A 216 10.96 6.53 -0.47
CA GLY A 216 11.72 7.55 0.24
C GLY A 216 13.24 7.44 0.03
N GLU A 217 13.72 6.32 -0.50
CA GLU A 217 15.15 6.06 -0.74
C GLU A 217 15.49 6.20 -2.23
N LEU A 218 16.28 7.23 -2.55
CA LEU A 218 16.61 7.58 -3.94
C LEU A 218 17.31 6.44 -4.70
N ASP A 219 18.18 5.69 -4.04
CA ASP A 219 18.87 4.56 -4.68
C ASP A 219 17.91 3.40 -4.99
N CYS A 220 16.93 3.15 -4.11
CA CYS A 220 15.84 2.20 -4.37
C CYS A 220 15.03 2.62 -5.59
N ILE A 221 14.65 3.90 -5.67
CA ILE A 221 13.93 4.46 -6.83
C ILE A 221 14.74 4.30 -8.11
N LYS A 222 16.03 4.66 -8.12
CA LYS A 222 16.89 4.55 -9.30
C LYS A 222 17.00 3.11 -9.80
N VAL A 223 17.19 2.16 -8.89
CA VAL A 223 17.26 0.73 -9.23
C VAL A 223 15.94 0.26 -9.82
N LEU A 224 14.82 0.58 -9.17
CA LEU A 224 13.49 0.18 -9.62
C LEU A 224 13.16 0.77 -11.00
N MET A 225 13.33 2.08 -11.18
CA MET A 225 13.06 2.75 -12.45
C MET A 225 13.96 2.23 -13.57
N LYS A 226 15.23 1.93 -13.27
CA LYS A 226 16.12 1.29 -14.25
C LYS A 226 15.57 -0.08 -14.70
N SER A 227 15.08 -0.90 -13.76
CA SER A 227 14.49 -2.21 -14.08
C SER A 227 13.18 -2.08 -14.86
N ILE A 228 12.32 -1.11 -14.53
CA ILE A 228 11.07 -0.85 -15.27
C ILE A 228 11.38 -0.38 -16.71
N ASN A 229 12.33 0.54 -16.86
CA ASN A 229 12.69 1.11 -18.16
C ASN A 229 13.32 0.10 -19.13
N GLN A 230 13.73 -1.09 -18.68
CA GLN A 230 14.20 -2.16 -19.58
C GLN A 230 13.09 -2.64 -20.54
N PHE A 231 11.82 -2.43 -20.20
CA PHE A 231 10.68 -2.84 -21.00
C PHE A 231 10.19 -1.76 -21.96
N SER A 232 10.82 -0.57 -22.00
CA SER A 232 10.35 0.55 -22.84
C SER A 232 10.38 0.26 -24.35
N GLU A 233 11.28 -0.64 -24.77
CA GLU A 233 11.44 -1.09 -26.17
C GLU A 233 10.88 -2.51 -26.39
N THR A 234 10.25 -3.10 -25.37
CA THR A 234 9.63 -4.43 -25.51
C THR A 234 8.27 -4.30 -26.17
N SER A 235 8.01 -5.12 -27.19
CA SER A 235 6.69 -5.25 -27.82
C SER A 235 6.01 -6.52 -27.32
N PHE A 236 4.96 -6.35 -26.53
CA PHE A 236 4.21 -7.46 -25.95
C PHE A 236 3.17 -8.01 -26.93
N HIS A 237 3.00 -9.33 -26.94
CA HIS A 237 2.03 -9.99 -27.81
C HIS A 237 1.16 -10.90 -26.96
N ALA A 238 -0.13 -10.59 -26.91
CA ALA A 238 -1.10 -11.35 -26.12
C ALA A 238 -2.11 -12.02 -27.04
N SER A 239 -2.42 -13.28 -26.77
CA SER A 239 -3.45 -14.04 -27.48
C SER A 239 -4.19 -14.95 -26.50
N SER A 240 -5.33 -15.46 -26.93
CA SER A 240 -6.09 -16.42 -26.11
C SER A 240 -5.28 -17.71 -25.92
N ILE A 241 -5.39 -18.33 -24.74
CA ILE A 241 -4.69 -19.56 -24.37
C ILE A 241 -5.73 -20.59 -23.96
N SER A 242 -5.76 -21.74 -24.63
CA SER A 242 -6.74 -22.76 -24.33
C SER A 242 -6.29 -24.13 -24.84
N SER A 243 -6.76 -25.21 -24.20
CA SER A 243 -6.61 -26.57 -24.73
C SER A 243 -7.58 -26.86 -25.89
N ILE A 244 -8.64 -26.07 -26.06
CA ILE A 244 -9.56 -26.17 -27.21
C ILE A 244 -9.01 -25.41 -28.42
N ASN A 245 -9.35 -25.90 -29.61
CA ASN A 245 -9.08 -25.19 -30.86
C ASN A 245 -9.87 -23.88 -30.88
N HIS A 246 -9.18 -22.79 -31.16
CA HIS A 246 -9.79 -21.48 -31.36
C HIS A 246 -9.07 -20.72 -32.46
N LEU A 247 -9.76 -19.76 -33.09
CA LEU A 247 -9.19 -18.90 -34.11
C LEU A 247 -9.02 -17.48 -33.57
N LYS A 248 -8.17 -16.75 -34.27
CA LYS A 248 -7.98 -15.31 -34.06
C LYS A 248 -9.07 -14.57 -34.82
N ASP A 249 -9.64 -13.55 -34.21
CA ASP A 249 -10.61 -12.67 -34.86
C ASP A 249 -9.94 -11.36 -35.30
N LEU A 250 -9.68 -10.47 -34.34
CA LEU A 250 -9.06 -9.17 -34.57
C LEU A 250 -7.69 -9.06 -33.91
N SER A 251 -6.80 -8.31 -34.54
CA SER A 251 -5.50 -7.92 -33.98
C SER A 251 -5.53 -6.42 -33.66
N ILE A 252 -5.38 -6.09 -32.37
CA ILE A 252 -5.55 -4.75 -31.83
C ILE A 252 -4.23 -4.25 -31.27
N GLU A 253 -3.75 -3.10 -31.75
CA GLU A 253 -2.60 -2.43 -31.16
C GLU A 253 -2.96 -1.76 -29.83
N ILE A 254 -2.12 -1.91 -28.82
CA ILE A 254 -2.29 -1.30 -27.51
C ILE A 254 -1.27 -0.17 -27.35
N SER A 255 -1.76 1.04 -27.11
CA SER A 255 -0.93 2.23 -26.89
C SER A 255 -0.74 2.53 -25.40
N SER A 256 0.46 2.96 -25.04
CA SER A 256 0.81 3.36 -23.68
C SER A 256 -0.04 4.54 -23.18
N LYS A 257 -0.56 4.44 -21.96
CA LYS A 257 -1.20 5.55 -21.23
C LYS A 257 -0.20 6.63 -20.77
N CYS A 258 1.10 6.31 -20.71
CA CYS A 258 2.15 7.26 -20.33
C CYS A 258 2.59 8.14 -21.51
N ASN A 259 2.81 7.54 -22.69
CA ASN A 259 3.47 8.23 -23.80
C ASN A 259 2.87 7.96 -25.19
N LYS A 260 1.74 7.23 -25.27
CA LYS A 260 1.02 6.88 -26.51
C LYS A 260 1.77 6.03 -27.52
N LYS A 261 3.02 5.61 -27.25
CA LYS A 261 3.71 4.62 -28.08
C LYS A 261 3.00 3.28 -27.98
N THR A 262 2.95 2.53 -29.09
CA THR A 262 2.47 1.15 -29.09
C THR A 262 3.37 0.31 -28.18
N ILE A 263 2.77 -0.35 -27.19
CA ILE A 263 3.46 -1.26 -26.26
C ILE A 263 3.31 -2.72 -26.68
N GLY A 264 2.37 -3.02 -27.56
CA GLY A 264 2.12 -4.39 -27.98
C GLY A 264 0.86 -4.55 -28.81
N MET A 265 0.51 -5.82 -29.03
CA MET A 265 -0.64 -6.23 -29.84
C MET A 265 -1.41 -7.34 -29.13
N VAL A 266 -2.74 -7.28 -29.23
CA VAL A 266 -3.67 -8.27 -28.67
C VAL A 266 -4.43 -8.93 -29.80
N GLU A 267 -4.37 -10.25 -29.86
CA GLU A 267 -5.16 -11.08 -30.75
C GLU A 267 -6.38 -11.62 -30.01
N THR A 268 -7.56 -11.17 -30.43
CA THR A 268 -8.85 -11.55 -29.83
C THR A 268 -9.33 -12.92 -30.32
N CYS A 269 -10.12 -13.62 -29.49
CA CYS A 269 -10.73 -14.89 -29.84
C CYS A 269 -12.02 -14.69 -30.65
N ASP A 270 -12.21 -15.51 -31.67
CA ASP A 270 -13.47 -15.55 -32.40
C ASP A 270 -14.60 -16.19 -31.59
N LEU A 271 -15.84 -15.73 -31.82
CA LEU A 271 -17.03 -16.23 -31.12
C LEU A 271 -17.38 -17.67 -31.52
N LYS A 272 -17.12 -18.05 -32.77
CA LYS A 272 -17.53 -19.34 -33.33
C LYS A 272 -16.77 -20.50 -32.69
N SER A 273 -15.51 -20.30 -32.31
CA SER A 273 -14.73 -21.29 -31.58
C SER A 273 -15.29 -21.57 -30.18
N ILE A 274 -15.84 -20.55 -29.53
CA ILE A 274 -16.54 -20.67 -28.24
C ILE A 274 -17.90 -21.37 -28.40
N GLU A 275 -18.55 -21.27 -29.56
CA GLU A 275 -19.81 -21.97 -29.84
C GLU A 275 -19.61 -23.45 -30.17
N LEU A 276 -18.51 -23.78 -30.87
CA LEU A 276 -18.30 -25.12 -31.44
C LEU A 276 -17.55 -26.09 -30.53
N ASN A 277 -16.75 -25.59 -29.58
CA ASN A 277 -15.90 -26.43 -28.75
C ASN A 277 -16.25 -26.25 -27.27
N SER A 278 -16.44 -27.34 -26.53
CA SER A 278 -16.73 -27.33 -25.10
C SER A 278 -15.45 -27.41 -24.27
N ILE A 279 -15.40 -26.66 -23.18
CA ILE A 279 -14.33 -26.74 -22.18
C ILE A 279 -14.79 -27.64 -21.04
N ASP A 280 -14.17 -28.81 -20.93
CA ASP A 280 -14.44 -29.75 -19.86
C ASP A 280 -13.52 -29.52 -18.65
N PRO A 281 -13.96 -29.84 -17.42
CA PRO A 281 -13.10 -29.77 -16.24
C PRO A 281 -11.85 -30.67 -16.38
N SER A 282 -10.69 -30.14 -15.98
CA SER A 282 -9.41 -30.85 -15.98
C SER A 282 -9.42 -31.93 -14.91
N GLY A 283 -9.51 -33.19 -15.36
CA GLY A 283 -9.36 -34.35 -14.49
C GLY A 283 -7.97 -34.42 -13.87
N GLN A 284 -6.93 -33.90 -14.56
CA GLN A 284 -5.58 -33.85 -14.01
C GLN A 284 -5.51 -32.89 -12.81
N TRP A 285 -6.00 -31.66 -12.96
CA TRP A 285 -5.94 -30.65 -11.89
C TRP A 285 -6.83 -30.98 -10.69
N ALA A 286 -8.03 -31.52 -10.95
CA ALA A 286 -8.93 -31.95 -9.89
C ALA A 286 -8.30 -33.03 -8.98
N ASN A 287 -7.44 -33.89 -9.56
CA ASN A 287 -6.76 -34.97 -8.86
C ASN A 287 -5.41 -34.56 -8.22
N TYR A 288 -4.93 -33.32 -8.45
CA TYR A 288 -3.74 -32.85 -7.74
C TYR A 288 -4.00 -32.77 -6.24
N SER A 289 -3.00 -33.16 -5.45
CA SER A 289 -3.06 -33.00 -4.00
C SER A 289 -3.17 -31.51 -3.63
N LEU A 290 -3.75 -31.22 -2.46
CA LEU A 290 -3.81 -29.85 -1.92
C LEU A 290 -2.42 -29.19 -1.88
N GLU A 291 -1.39 -29.95 -1.48
CA GLU A 291 -0.01 -29.49 -1.46
C GLU A 291 0.50 -29.14 -2.87
N SER A 292 0.27 -30.01 -3.85
CA SER A 292 0.68 -29.75 -5.24
C SER A 292 0.00 -28.52 -5.83
N ARG A 293 -1.29 -28.31 -5.54
CA ARG A 293 -2.02 -27.11 -5.99
C ARG A 293 -1.46 -25.85 -5.34
N ASN A 294 -1.21 -25.92 -4.03
CA ASN A 294 -0.64 -24.82 -3.27
C ASN A 294 0.76 -24.43 -3.74
N ASN A 295 1.61 -25.42 -4.07
CA ASN A 295 2.95 -25.18 -4.58
C ASN A 295 2.92 -24.38 -5.89
N VAL A 296 2.02 -24.70 -6.83
CA VAL A 296 1.86 -23.91 -8.06
C VAL A 296 1.52 -22.45 -7.74
N LEU A 297 0.54 -22.20 -6.87
CA LEU A 297 0.14 -20.84 -6.50
C LEU A 297 1.25 -20.06 -5.82
N LEU A 298 2.01 -20.70 -4.92
CA LEU A 298 3.14 -20.08 -4.22
C LEU A 298 4.30 -19.78 -5.19
N SER A 299 4.60 -20.70 -6.12
CA SER A 299 5.60 -20.46 -7.17
C SER A 299 5.23 -19.28 -8.06
N VAL A 300 3.96 -19.16 -8.47
CA VAL A 300 3.48 -17.99 -9.23
C VAL A 300 3.63 -16.70 -8.42
N ALA A 301 3.38 -16.73 -7.11
CA ALA A 301 3.56 -15.57 -6.23
C ALA A 301 5.03 -15.12 -6.17
N GLU A 302 5.96 -16.07 -6.03
CA GLU A 302 7.40 -15.80 -6.08
C GLU A 302 7.84 -15.28 -7.46
N ARG A 303 7.27 -15.83 -8.54
CA ARG A 303 7.57 -15.41 -9.91
C ARG A 303 7.09 -14.00 -10.19
N LEU A 304 5.90 -13.63 -9.73
CA LEU A 304 5.38 -12.25 -9.80
C LEU A 304 6.30 -11.27 -9.06
N GLU A 305 6.75 -11.60 -7.85
CA GLU A 305 7.72 -10.77 -7.13
C GLU A 305 9.05 -10.69 -7.87
N LYS A 306 9.55 -11.77 -8.47
CA LYS A 306 10.81 -11.76 -9.23
C LYS A 306 10.71 -10.94 -10.52
N GLU A 307 9.57 -10.96 -11.20
CA GLU A 307 9.32 -10.25 -12.46
C GLU A 307 8.59 -8.92 -12.30
N ARG A 308 8.47 -8.42 -11.06
CA ARG A 308 7.64 -7.25 -10.74
C ARG A 308 7.87 -6.04 -11.64
N ALA A 309 9.10 -5.79 -12.10
CA ALA A 309 9.39 -4.66 -12.99
C ALA A 309 8.60 -4.71 -14.30
N LYS A 310 8.39 -5.92 -14.86
CA LYS A 310 7.55 -6.14 -16.06
C LYS A 310 6.10 -5.77 -15.78
N PHE A 311 5.57 -6.26 -14.66
CA PHE A 311 4.18 -6.01 -14.27
C PHE A 311 3.94 -4.55 -13.85
N ILE A 312 4.88 -3.89 -13.18
CA ILE A 312 4.81 -2.45 -12.88
C ILE A 312 4.77 -1.67 -14.19
N TYR A 313 5.64 -1.99 -15.15
CA TYR A 313 5.62 -1.36 -16.48
C TYR A 313 4.24 -1.47 -17.13
N LEU A 314 3.66 -2.67 -17.17
CA LEU A 314 2.33 -2.88 -17.76
C LEU A 314 1.21 -2.18 -16.98
N LEU A 315 1.23 -2.18 -15.65
CA LEU A 315 0.23 -1.46 -14.84
C LEU A 315 0.26 0.06 -15.11
N MET A 316 1.45 0.62 -15.30
CA MET A 316 1.61 2.04 -15.63
C MET A 316 1.24 2.32 -17.09
N HIS A 317 1.75 1.51 -18.03
CA HIS A 317 1.64 1.78 -19.47
C HIS A 317 0.33 1.26 -20.09
N GLU A 318 -0.24 0.15 -19.65
CA GLU A 318 -1.51 -0.37 -20.16
C GLU A 318 -2.70 0.20 -19.38
N ALA A 319 -2.63 0.18 -18.03
CA ALA A 319 -3.74 0.56 -17.16
C ALA A 319 -3.68 2.00 -16.62
N GLY A 320 -2.56 2.72 -16.80
CA GLY A 320 -2.44 4.12 -16.40
C GLY A 320 -2.22 4.36 -14.90
N LYS A 321 -1.76 3.36 -14.14
CA LYS A 321 -1.52 3.48 -12.70
C LYS A 321 -0.26 4.26 -12.37
N THR A 322 -0.27 5.04 -11.29
CA THR A 322 0.96 5.62 -10.73
C THR A 322 1.89 4.53 -10.22
N LEU A 323 3.16 4.86 -10.00
CA LEU A 323 4.14 3.89 -9.50
C LEU A 323 3.73 3.25 -8.16
N GLU A 324 3.22 4.05 -7.22
CA GLU A 324 2.76 3.54 -5.92
C GLU A 324 1.54 2.61 -6.08
N ASP A 325 0.55 3.02 -6.86
CA ASP A 325 -0.64 2.19 -7.14
C ASP A 325 -0.26 0.86 -7.84
N ALA A 326 0.76 0.87 -8.70
CA ALA A 326 1.25 -0.32 -9.39
C ALA A 326 1.99 -1.29 -8.44
N ILE A 327 2.80 -0.76 -7.52
CA ILE A 327 3.47 -1.55 -6.48
C ILE A 327 2.42 -2.21 -5.58
N ASP A 328 1.43 -1.45 -5.13
CA ASP A 328 0.37 -1.94 -4.25
C ASP A 328 -0.47 -3.04 -4.92
N GLU A 329 -0.76 -2.92 -6.22
CA GLU A 329 -1.53 -3.96 -6.92
C GLU A 329 -0.74 -5.27 -7.10
N ILE A 330 0.57 -5.21 -7.36
CA ILE A 330 1.39 -6.44 -7.41
C ILE A 330 1.39 -7.13 -6.06
N ARG A 331 1.54 -6.34 -4.99
CA ARG A 331 1.47 -6.86 -3.62
C ARG A 331 0.15 -7.54 -3.34
N GLU A 332 -0.96 -6.93 -3.74
CA GLU A 332 -2.29 -7.52 -3.60
C GLU A 332 -2.44 -8.83 -4.39
N ALA A 333 -1.93 -8.92 -5.62
CA ALA A 333 -1.94 -10.15 -6.43
C ALA A 333 -1.14 -11.29 -5.76
N VAL A 334 0.05 -10.97 -5.25
CA VAL A 334 0.91 -11.90 -4.49
C VAL A 334 0.24 -12.34 -3.20
N ASP A 335 -0.39 -11.40 -2.49
CA ASP A 335 -1.12 -11.67 -1.26
C ASP A 335 -2.31 -12.59 -1.51
N PHE A 336 -3.07 -12.42 -2.62
CA PHE A 336 -4.15 -13.33 -2.98
C PHE A 336 -3.66 -14.77 -3.21
N LEU A 337 -2.58 -14.95 -3.98
CA LEU A 337 -2.00 -16.27 -4.24
C LEU A 337 -1.58 -16.96 -2.95
N ARG A 338 -0.84 -16.25 -2.08
CA ARG A 338 -0.38 -16.77 -0.80
C ARG A 338 -1.54 -17.01 0.17
N TYR A 339 -2.52 -16.12 0.18
CA TYR A 339 -3.69 -16.21 1.05
C TYR A 339 -4.56 -17.39 0.67
N TYR A 340 -4.96 -17.53 -0.60
CA TYR A 340 -5.80 -18.65 -1.02
C TYR A 340 -5.09 -19.99 -0.94
N SER A 341 -3.77 -20.05 -1.17
CA SER A 341 -2.96 -21.23 -0.90
C SER A 341 -3.03 -21.64 0.58
N GLN A 342 -2.84 -20.69 1.50
CA GLN A 342 -2.97 -20.96 2.94
C GLN A 342 -4.41 -21.36 3.33
N GLN A 343 -5.43 -20.69 2.79
CA GLN A 343 -6.83 -20.97 3.09
C GLN A 343 -7.28 -22.34 2.57
N ALA A 344 -6.73 -22.80 1.44
CA ALA A 344 -7.06 -24.10 0.87
C ALA A 344 -6.64 -25.28 1.76
N LEU A 345 -5.71 -25.07 2.70
CA LEU A 345 -5.37 -26.08 3.71
C LEU A 345 -6.57 -26.44 4.61
N ASN A 346 -7.58 -25.57 4.70
CA ASN A 346 -8.83 -25.85 5.42
C ASN A 346 -9.76 -26.82 4.67
N PHE A 347 -9.43 -27.20 3.43
CA PHE A 347 -10.22 -28.16 2.62
C PHE A 347 -9.83 -29.62 2.86
N GLN A 348 -8.93 -29.90 3.80
CA GLN A 348 -8.58 -31.27 4.19
C GLN A 348 -9.81 -32.01 4.74
N ALA A 349 -9.86 -33.32 4.49
CA ALA A 349 -10.92 -34.19 4.98
C ALA A 349 -10.96 -34.18 6.52
N VAL A 350 -12.16 -33.98 7.10
CA VAL A 350 -12.34 -33.92 8.56
C VAL A 350 -13.27 -35.02 9.04
N SER A 351 -12.75 -35.90 9.88
CA SER A 351 -13.55 -36.91 10.58
C SER A 351 -14.61 -36.25 11.47
N GLN A 352 -15.86 -36.67 11.30
CA GLN A 352 -17.01 -36.23 12.07
C GLN A 352 -17.33 -37.25 13.16
N ARG A 353 -18.08 -36.82 14.19
CA ARG A 353 -18.57 -37.74 15.22
C ARG A 353 -19.63 -38.66 14.63
N GLY A 354 -19.51 -39.96 14.89
CA GLY A 354 -20.44 -40.99 14.46
C GLY A 354 -20.57 -42.12 15.48
N PRO A 355 -21.52 -43.06 15.27
CA PRO A 355 -21.65 -44.26 16.09
C PRO A 355 -20.49 -45.23 15.87
N THR A 356 -20.30 -46.18 16.80
CA THR A 356 -19.29 -47.24 16.64
C THR A 356 -19.60 -48.12 15.42
N GLY A 357 -18.59 -48.37 14.58
CA GLY A 357 -18.73 -49.15 13.35
C GLY A 357 -19.05 -48.32 12.10
N GLU A 358 -19.05 -46.99 12.19
CA GLU A 358 -19.30 -46.07 11.07
C GLU A 358 -18.25 -44.95 11.02
N ASP A 359 -17.62 -44.76 9.86
CA ASP A 359 -16.74 -43.63 9.59
C ASP A 359 -17.53 -42.50 8.94
N ASN A 360 -17.58 -41.34 9.58
CA ASN A 360 -18.18 -40.14 9.02
C ASN A 360 -17.07 -39.16 8.65
N ILE A 361 -16.97 -38.77 7.38
CA ILE A 361 -15.91 -37.90 6.88
C ILE A 361 -16.55 -36.78 6.06
N LEU A 362 -16.22 -35.53 6.38
CA LEU A 362 -16.59 -34.35 5.59
C LEU A 362 -15.41 -33.98 4.68
N GLU A 363 -15.67 -33.90 3.38
CA GLU A 363 -14.67 -33.54 2.36
C GLU A 363 -15.18 -32.41 1.47
N TYR A 364 -14.23 -31.65 0.92
CA TYR A 364 -14.50 -30.61 -0.08
C TYR A 364 -14.00 -31.09 -1.44
N ALA A 365 -14.87 -31.00 -2.45
CA ALA A 365 -14.56 -31.31 -3.83
C ALA A 365 -14.67 -30.05 -4.71
N PRO A 366 -13.89 -29.95 -5.80
CA PRO A 366 -14.08 -28.89 -6.79
C PRO A 366 -15.50 -28.94 -7.36
N LYS A 367 -16.06 -27.77 -7.68
CA LYS A 367 -17.37 -27.65 -8.33
C LYS A 367 -17.33 -28.09 -9.80
N GLY A 368 -16.17 -27.97 -10.43
CA GLY A 368 -15.93 -28.26 -11.85
C GLY A 368 -15.18 -27.11 -12.52
N THR A 369 -15.84 -26.39 -13.43
CA THR A 369 -15.29 -25.23 -14.14
C THR A 369 -15.82 -23.92 -13.56
N VAL A 370 -14.95 -22.94 -13.34
CA VAL A 370 -15.28 -21.60 -12.85
C VAL A 370 -15.01 -20.57 -13.94
N LEU A 371 -16.02 -19.75 -14.27
CA LEU A 371 -15.85 -18.60 -15.15
C LEU A 371 -15.46 -17.37 -14.34
N CYS A 372 -14.23 -16.89 -14.50
CA CYS A 372 -13.70 -15.67 -13.90
C CYS A 372 -13.75 -14.53 -14.92
N ILE A 373 -14.48 -13.47 -14.61
CA ILE A 373 -14.55 -12.24 -15.41
C ILE A 373 -14.07 -11.08 -14.55
N SER A 374 -12.97 -10.45 -14.96
CA SER A 374 -12.25 -9.45 -14.18
C SER A 374 -12.22 -8.06 -14.84
N PRO A 375 -12.14 -6.97 -14.05
CA PRO A 375 -12.21 -5.60 -14.54
C PRO A 375 -10.84 -5.05 -14.95
N TRP A 376 -10.83 -3.88 -15.61
CA TRP A 376 -9.62 -3.17 -16.02
C TRP A 376 -8.93 -2.38 -14.90
N ASN A 377 -9.62 -2.08 -13.80
CA ASN A 377 -9.12 -1.14 -12.79
C ASN A 377 -8.18 -1.77 -11.76
N PHE A 378 -8.25 -3.10 -11.62
CA PHE A 378 -7.24 -3.94 -10.94
C PHE A 378 -6.96 -5.15 -11.84
N PRO A 379 -6.31 -4.91 -12.98
CA PRO A 379 -6.22 -5.90 -14.05
C PRO A 379 -5.29 -7.07 -13.71
N LEU A 380 -4.41 -6.90 -12.72
CA LEU A 380 -3.57 -7.97 -12.19
C LEU A 380 -4.19 -8.58 -10.93
N ALA A 381 -4.44 -7.78 -9.90
CA ALA A 381 -4.79 -8.31 -8.57
C ALA A 381 -6.13 -9.05 -8.55
N ILE A 382 -7.20 -8.45 -9.10
CA ILE A 382 -8.53 -9.09 -9.09
C ILE A 382 -8.56 -10.28 -10.06
N THR A 383 -7.93 -10.16 -11.23
CA THR A 383 -7.78 -11.27 -12.17
C THR A 383 -7.10 -12.46 -11.50
N ILE A 384 -5.97 -12.24 -10.84
CA ILE A 384 -5.23 -13.28 -10.13
C ILE A 384 -6.02 -13.79 -8.91
N GLY A 385 -6.67 -12.92 -8.16
CA GLY A 385 -7.47 -13.30 -6.99
C GLY A 385 -8.59 -14.28 -7.34
N GLN A 386 -9.38 -13.97 -8.38
CA GLN A 386 -10.46 -14.86 -8.84
C GLN A 386 -9.90 -16.21 -9.33
N ILE A 387 -8.84 -16.18 -10.17
CA ILE A 387 -8.20 -17.39 -10.70
C ILE A 387 -7.61 -18.24 -9.57
N ALA A 388 -6.86 -17.62 -8.66
CA ALA A 388 -6.18 -18.30 -7.56
C ALA A 388 -7.17 -18.98 -6.61
N ALA A 389 -8.27 -18.30 -6.24
CA ALA A 389 -9.30 -18.90 -5.39
C ALA A 389 -9.93 -20.15 -6.04
N ALA A 390 -10.26 -20.07 -7.33
CA ALA A 390 -10.85 -21.18 -8.07
C ALA A 390 -9.88 -22.35 -8.24
N LEU A 391 -8.64 -22.08 -8.63
CA LEU A 391 -7.59 -23.08 -8.79
C LEU A 391 -7.22 -23.75 -7.45
N ALA A 392 -7.12 -22.99 -6.36
CA ALA A 392 -6.81 -23.51 -5.02
C ALA A 392 -7.85 -24.55 -4.56
N ALA A 393 -9.12 -24.32 -4.90
CA ALA A 393 -10.23 -25.25 -4.66
C ALA A 393 -10.30 -26.42 -5.67
N GLY A 394 -9.36 -26.53 -6.61
CA GLY A 394 -9.25 -27.63 -7.58
C GLY A 394 -10.09 -27.50 -8.84
N ASN A 395 -10.67 -26.32 -9.09
CA ASN A 395 -11.52 -26.11 -10.26
C ASN A 395 -10.69 -25.82 -11.51
N THR A 396 -11.21 -26.15 -12.69
CA THR A 396 -10.75 -25.55 -13.95
C THR A 396 -11.25 -24.11 -14.03
N VAL A 397 -10.48 -23.23 -14.66
CA VAL A 397 -10.83 -21.81 -14.78
C VAL A 397 -10.93 -21.39 -16.24
N ILE A 398 -12.02 -20.71 -16.58
CA ILE A 398 -12.12 -19.89 -17.79
C ILE A 398 -11.97 -18.44 -17.36
N SER A 399 -10.91 -17.78 -17.79
CA SER A 399 -10.61 -16.37 -17.50
C SER A 399 -10.93 -15.50 -18.71
N LYS A 400 -11.80 -14.49 -18.51
CA LYS A 400 -12.07 -13.42 -19.46
C LYS A 400 -11.75 -12.09 -18.78
N PRO A 401 -10.53 -11.53 -18.97
CA PRO A 401 -10.20 -10.22 -18.44
C PRO A 401 -10.90 -9.11 -19.25
N SER A 402 -10.84 -7.88 -18.73
CA SER A 402 -11.25 -6.69 -19.48
C SER A 402 -10.38 -6.49 -20.72
N GLU A 403 -10.99 -6.15 -21.85
CA GLU A 403 -10.33 -5.89 -23.13
C GLU A 403 -9.27 -4.79 -23.04
N HIS A 404 -9.48 -3.80 -22.17
CA HIS A 404 -8.57 -2.66 -21.98
C HIS A 404 -7.23 -3.01 -21.32
N THR A 405 -7.10 -4.22 -20.75
CA THR A 405 -5.92 -4.64 -19.98
C THR A 405 -5.59 -6.11 -20.26
N SER A 406 -5.54 -6.47 -21.54
CA SER A 406 -5.41 -7.85 -21.98
C SER A 406 -3.96 -8.35 -21.91
N ILE A 407 -2.97 -7.48 -22.12
CA ILE A 407 -1.55 -7.86 -22.15
C ILE A 407 -1.10 -8.28 -20.75
N ILE A 408 -1.37 -7.49 -19.73
CA ILE A 408 -1.01 -7.83 -18.35
C ILE A 408 -1.67 -9.13 -17.88
N ALA A 409 -2.93 -9.37 -18.25
CA ALA A 409 -3.63 -10.60 -17.91
C ALA A 409 -2.98 -11.82 -18.58
N PHE A 410 -2.61 -11.71 -19.87
CA PHE A 410 -1.89 -12.75 -20.59
C PHE A 410 -0.53 -13.06 -19.97
N GLU A 411 0.28 -12.03 -19.69
CA GLU A 411 1.59 -12.18 -19.06
C GLU A 411 1.49 -12.84 -17.68
N ALA A 412 0.47 -12.49 -16.89
CA ALA A 412 0.26 -13.07 -15.56
C ALA A 412 -0.21 -14.52 -15.63
N ILE A 413 -1.09 -14.86 -16.59
CA ILE A 413 -1.60 -16.21 -16.79
C ILE A 413 -0.51 -17.16 -17.31
N ASN A 414 0.41 -16.68 -18.16
CA ASN A 414 1.55 -17.48 -18.59
C ASN A 414 2.41 -17.98 -17.43
N LEU A 415 2.53 -17.20 -16.35
CA LEU A 415 3.27 -17.65 -15.16
C LEU A 415 2.68 -18.93 -14.56
N PHE A 416 1.35 -19.13 -14.58
CA PHE A 416 0.77 -20.37 -14.06
C PHE A 416 1.22 -21.58 -14.87
N PHE A 417 1.24 -21.47 -16.19
CA PHE A 417 1.69 -22.57 -17.06
C PHE A 417 3.20 -22.82 -16.93
N GLU A 418 4.01 -21.77 -16.80
CA GLU A 418 5.45 -21.88 -16.55
C GLU A 418 5.75 -22.58 -15.22
N GLU A 419 4.94 -22.32 -14.19
CA GLU A 419 5.10 -22.90 -12.85
C GLU A 419 4.34 -24.24 -12.67
N GLY A 420 3.93 -24.88 -13.78
CA GLY A 420 3.48 -26.27 -13.79
C GLY A 420 1.97 -26.51 -13.73
N LEU A 421 1.15 -25.47 -13.92
CA LEU A 421 -0.29 -25.64 -14.11
C LEU A 421 -0.60 -26.40 -15.42
N PRO A 422 -1.43 -27.46 -15.39
CA PRO A 422 -1.86 -28.14 -16.61
C PRO A 422 -2.55 -27.20 -17.61
N LYS A 423 -2.29 -27.37 -18.91
CA LYS A 423 -2.83 -26.51 -19.98
C LYS A 423 -4.36 -26.55 -20.11
N ASP A 424 -5.01 -27.56 -19.55
CA ASP A 424 -6.47 -27.73 -19.53
C ASP A 424 -7.11 -27.25 -18.20
N ALA A 425 -6.30 -26.78 -17.24
CA ALA A 425 -6.80 -26.28 -15.95
C ALA A 425 -7.12 -24.78 -15.97
N LEU A 426 -6.57 -24.02 -16.91
CA LEU A 426 -6.80 -22.59 -17.07
C LEU A 426 -6.88 -22.25 -18.56
N HIS A 427 -7.93 -21.51 -18.92
CA HIS A 427 -8.19 -21.03 -20.26
C HIS A 427 -8.32 -19.52 -20.20
N LEU A 428 -7.62 -18.81 -21.08
CA LEU A 428 -7.69 -17.36 -21.24
C LEU A 428 -8.36 -17.03 -22.56
N PHE A 429 -9.43 -16.24 -22.52
CA PHE A 429 -10.07 -15.70 -23.71
C PHE A 429 -10.04 -14.18 -23.70
N LEU A 430 -9.36 -13.62 -24.71
CA LEU A 430 -9.20 -12.18 -24.88
C LEU A 430 -10.22 -11.66 -25.90
N GLY A 431 -10.95 -10.62 -25.53
CA GLY A 431 -11.97 -9.98 -26.37
C GLY A 431 -12.89 -9.07 -25.57
N ALA A 432 -13.87 -8.46 -26.23
CA ALA A 432 -14.79 -7.51 -25.62
C ALA A 432 -15.92 -8.21 -24.84
N GLY A 433 -16.91 -7.44 -24.37
CA GLY A 433 -18.07 -7.94 -23.63
C GLY A 433 -18.89 -9.01 -24.37
N GLU A 434 -18.94 -8.96 -25.71
CA GLU A 434 -19.63 -9.95 -26.54
C GLU A 434 -19.03 -11.36 -26.42
N LEU A 435 -17.71 -11.47 -26.27
CA LEU A 435 -17.03 -12.74 -26.03
C LEU A 435 -17.41 -13.31 -24.65
N GLY A 436 -17.48 -12.45 -23.63
CA GLY A 436 -17.97 -12.85 -22.30
C GLY A 436 -19.40 -13.36 -22.35
N HIS A 437 -20.28 -12.70 -23.12
CA HIS A 437 -21.65 -13.16 -23.33
C HIS A 437 -21.70 -14.51 -24.07
N ALA A 438 -20.90 -14.69 -25.11
CA ALA A 438 -20.80 -15.95 -25.85
C ALA A 438 -20.31 -17.12 -24.97
N ILE A 439 -19.32 -16.88 -24.10
CA ILE A 439 -18.87 -17.88 -23.11
C ILE A 439 -20.02 -18.24 -22.18
N ILE A 440 -20.72 -17.24 -21.63
CA ILE A 440 -21.85 -17.47 -20.73
C ILE A 440 -22.93 -18.32 -21.40
N LEU A 441 -23.27 -18.07 -22.67
CA LEU A 441 -24.31 -18.83 -23.36
C LEU A 441 -23.88 -20.25 -23.71
N ASN A 442 -22.65 -20.42 -24.23
CA ASN A 442 -22.27 -21.63 -24.94
C ASN A 442 -21.38 -22.58 -24.15
N GLN A 443 -20.67 -22.12 -23.11
CA GLN A 443 -19.76 -22.96 -22.33
C GLN A 443 -20.43 -23.57 -21.09
N PRO A 444 -20.06 -24.80 -20.71
CA PRO A 444 -20.41 -25.36 -19.42
C PRO A 444 -19.51 -24.78 -18.32
N PHE A 445 -20.11 -24.38 -17.20
CA PHE A 445 -19.41 -23.96 -16.00
C PHE A 445 -20.33 -24.10 -14.79
N ASP A 446 -19.72 -24.21 -13.62
CA ASP A 446 -20.34 -24.60 -12.37
C ASP A 446 -20.38 -23.47 -11.35
N LEU A 447 -19.70 -22.36 -11.63
CA LEU A 447 -19.72 -21.11 -10.87
C LEU A 447 -19.24 -19.95 -11.76
N VAL A 448 -19.79 -18.76 -11.53
CA VAL A 448 -19.27 -17.50 -12.12
C VAL A 448 -18.73 -16.61 -11.00
N ALA A 449 -17.48 -16.18 -11.14
CA ALA A 449 -16.87 -15.12 -10.35
C ALA A 449 -16.73 -13.88 -11.25
N PHE A 450 -17.51 -12.85 -10.97
CA PHE A 450 -17.56 -11.62 -11.73
C PHE A 450 -17.19 -10.43 -10.85
N THR A 451 -16.35 -9.54 -11.37
CA THR A 451 -16.14 -8.23 -10.79
C THR A 451 -16.28 -7.16 -11.87
N GLY A 452 -17.17 -6.20 -11.66
CA GLY A 452 -17.46 -5.14 -12.64
C GLY A 452 -18.73 -4.35 -12.34
N SER A 453 -19.41 -3.85 -13.37
CA SER A 453 -20.59 -2.99 -13.17
C SER A 453 -21.82 -3.77 -12.67
N LEU A 454 -22.66 -3.12 -11.86
CA LEU A 454 -23.95 -3.70 -11.41
C LEU A 454 -24.87 -4.04 -12.60
N LYS A 455 -24.83 -3.22 -13.66
CA LYS A 455 -25.60 -3.47 -14.89
C LYS A 455 -25.20 -4.81 -15.51
N THR A 456 -23.90 -5.02 -15.72
CA THR A 456 -23.38 -6.26 -16.29
C THR A 456 -23.64 -7.45 -15.37
N ALA A 457 -23.49 -7.31 -14.05
CA ALA A 457 -23.81 -8.38 -13.10
C ALA A 457 -25.28 -8.83 -13.22
N LYS A 458 -26.23 -7.89 -13.37
CA LYS A 458 -27.65 -8.20 -13.58
C LYS A 458 -27.90 -8.92 -14.92
N GLU A 459 -27.20 -8.53 -15.98
CA GLU A 459 -27.27 -9.19 -17.29
C GLU A 459 -26.72 -10.63 -17.23
N ILE A 460 -25.60 -10.84 -16.54
CA ILE A 460 -25.04 -12.17 -16.27
C ILE A 460 -26.07 -13.00 -15.48
N HIS A 461 -26.57 -12.48 -14.36
CA HIS A 461 -27.56 -13.17 -13.53
C HIS A 461 -28.80 -13.60 -14.32
N LYS A 462 -29.34 -12.71 -15.16
CA LYS A 462 -30.45 -13.02 -16.07
C LYS A 462 -30.08 -14.14 -17.03
N SER A 463 -28.90 -14.09 -17.65
CA SER A 463 -28.43 -15.12 -18.58
C SER A 463 -28.29 -16.48 -17.90
N LEU A 464 -27.78 -16.51 -16.66
CA LEU A 464 -27.67 -17.74 -15.86
C LEU A 464 -29.04 -18.31 -15.50
N SER A 465 -30.04 -17.46 -15.20
CA SER A 465 -31.40 -17.91 -14.88
C SER A 465 -32.13 -18.59 -16.03
N LEU A 466 -31.68 -18.36 -17.27
CA LEU A 466 -32.24 -18.98 -18.47
C LEU A 466 -31.57 -20.31 -18.81
N LYS A 467 -30.47 -20.68 -18.15
CA LYS A 467 -29.83 -21.97 -18.36
C LYS A 467 -30.67 -23.09 -17.76
N SER A 468 -30.76 -24.20 -18.49
CA SER A 468 -31.33 -25.45 -17.97
C SER A 468 -30.28 -26.19 -17.11
N GLY A 469 -30.75 -27.02 -16.18
CA GLY A 469 -29.89 -27.79 -15.28
C GLY A 469 -29.78 -27.21 -13.88
N LYS A 470 -28.63 -27.40 -13.22
CA LYS A 470 -28.41 -26.93 -11.85
C LYS A 470 -28.31 -25.40 -11.80
N ILE A 471 -28.73 -24.82 -10.68
CA ILE A 471 -28.54 -23.38 -10.43
C ILE A 471 -27.03 -23.12 -10.30
N ILE A 472 -26.51 -22.28 -11.20
CA ILE A 472 -25.11 -21.89 -11.20
C ILE A 472 -24.91 -20.74 -10.20
N PRO A 473 -24.05 -20.89 -9.17
CA PRO A 473 -23.72 -19.81 -8.26
C PRO A 473 -23.03 -18.65 -8.99
N LEU A 474 -23.37 -17.43 -8.60
CA LEU A 474 -22.75 -16.20 -9.07
C LEU A 474 -22.18 -15.46 -7.86
N ILE A 475 -20.86 -15.27 -7.85
CA ILE A 475 -20.16 -14.32 -6.99
C ILE A 475 -20.00 -13.06 -7.83
N ALA A 476 -20.69 -11.98 -7.46
CA ALA A 476 -20.67 -10.73 -8.21
C ALA A 476 -20.28 -9.57 -7.29
N GLU A 477 -19.03 -9.12 -7.43
CA GLU A 477 -18.52 -7.92 -6.76
C GLU A 477 -18.76 -6.71 -7.67
N THR A 478 -19.53 -5.73 -7.21
CA THR A 478 -19.93 -4.57 -8.02
C THR A 478 -19.50 -3.25 -7.40
N GLY A 479 -19.71 -2.15 -8.12
CA GLY A 479 -19.43 -0.78 -7.62
C GLY A 479 -20.30 -0.35 -6.44
N GLY A 480 -20.02 0.84 -5.91
CA GLY A 480 -20.70 1.39 -4.73
C GLY A 480 -20.65 2.91 -4.65
N LEU A 481 -21.64 3.49 -3.96
CA LEU A 481 -21.64 4.90 -3.53
C LEU A 481 -21.06 4.98 -2.12
N ASN A 482 -19.73 4.88 -2.03
CA ASN A 482 -19.05 4.82 -0.73
C ASN A 482 -19.09 6.18 -0.04
N ALA A 483 -19.49 6.20 1.23
CA ALA A 483 -19.63 7.41 2.01
C ALA A 483 -18.62 7.48 3.17
N MET A 484 -18.22 8.71 3.52
CA MET A 484 -17.44 9.02 4.72
C MET A 484 -18.17 10.10 5.52
N ILE A 485 -18.28 9.91 6.83
CA ILE A 485 -18.89 10.86 7.76
C ILE A 485 -17.80 11.49 8.61
N VAL A 486 -17.75 12.83 8.63
CA VAL A 486 -16.80 13.61 9.43
C VAL A 486 -17.58 14.48 10.41
N ASP A 487 -17.45 14.18 11.70
CA ASP A 487 -18.05 14.98 12.77
C ASP A 487 -17.12 16.09 13.29
N SER A 488 -17.60 16.90 14.24
CA SER A 488 -16.82 18.02 14.81
C SER A 488 -15.69 17.60 15.75
N SER A 489 -15.57 16.31 16.09
CA SER A 489 -14.46 15.77 16.89
C SER A 489 -13.27 15.34 16.05
N ALA A 490 -13.44 15.20 14.74
CA ALA A 490 -12.40 14.77 13.84
C ALA A 490 -11.25 15.78 13.76
N LEU A 491 -10.02 15.27 13.67
CA LEU A 491 -8.87 16.09 13.32
C LEU A 491 -8.91 16.38 11.81
N LEU A 492 -9.16 17.62 11.43
CA LEU A 492 -9.48 17.99 10.05
C LEU A 492 -8.32 17.77 9.08
N GLU A 493 -7.08 17.97 9.51
CA GLU A 493 -5.88 17.68 8.70
C GLU A 493 -5.83 16.20 8.34
N ARG A 494 -6.11 15.32 9.32
CA ARG A 494 -6.10 13.88 9.09
C ARG A 494 -7.29 13.43 8.24
N ALA A 495 -8.46 14.01 8.49
CA ALA A 495 -9.64 13.76 7.67
C ALA A 495 -9.39 14.18 6.22
N CYS A 496 -8.80 15.36 5.99
CA CYS A 496 -8.44 15.87 4.67
C CYS A 496 -7.51 14.90 3.93
N ASP A 497 -6.41 14.45 4.55
CA ASP A 497 -5.50 13.46 3.94
C ASP A 497 -6.23 12.18 3.52
N ASP A 498 -7.07 11.64 4.41
CA ASP A 498 -7.79 10.40 4.15
C ASP A 498 -8.90 10.59 3.09
N ILE A 499 -9.55 11.76 3.02
CA ILE A 499 -10.53 12.11 1.97
C ILE A 499 -9.85 12.21 0.60
N ILE A 500 -8.75 12.97 0.51
CA ILE A 500 -7.99 13.16 -0.73
C ILE A 500 -7.55 11.81 -1.29
N ARG A 501 -6.92 10.99 -0.44
CA ARG A 501 -6.47 9.64 -0.81
C ARG A 501 -7.63 8.77 -1.28
N SER A 502 -8.75 8.79 -0.55
CA SER A 502 -9.88 7.89 -0.83
C SER A 502 -10.66 8.30 -2.08
N ALA A 503 -10.78 9.59 -2.39
CA ALA A 503 -11.55 10.07 -3.54
C ALA A 503 -10.73 10.07 -4.84
N PHE A 504 -9.44 10.41 -4.77
CA PHE A 504 -8.67 10.77 -5.97
C PHE A 504 -7.52 9.83 -6.33
N ASN A 505 -7.05 8.95 -5.43
CA ASN A 505 -6.04 7.94 -5.82
C ASN A 505 -6.54 7.09 -6.99
N SER A 506 -5.62 6.72 -7.89
CA SER A 506 -5.94 6.03 -9.15
C SER A 506 -7.01 6.76 -10.00
N ALA A 507 -7.04 8.10 -9.93
CA ALA A 507 -8.08 8.93 -10.52
C ALA A 507 -9.50 8.52 -10.09
N GLY A 508 -9.67 8.10 -8.84
CA GLY A 508 -10.96 7.62 -8.33
C GLY A 508 -11.49 6.37 -9.04
N GLN A 509 -10.67 5.64 -9.80
CA GLN A 509 -11.07 4.43 -10.52
C GLN A 509 -10.96 3.17 -9.64
N ARG A 510 -11.38 3.29 -8.37
CA ARG A 510 -11.44 2.17 -7.41
C ARG A 510 -12.91 1.96 -7.02
N CYS A 511 -13.34 0.72 -6.91
CA CYS A 511 -14.68 0.40 -6.39
C CYS A 511 -14.86 0.85 -4.93
N SER A 512 -13.76 1.02 -4.20
CA SER A 512 -13.70 1.53 -2.82
C SER A 512 -13.51 3.05 -2.73
N ALA A 513 -13.41 3.77 -3.86
CA ALA A 513 -13.18 5.21 -3.83
C ALA A 513 -14.34 5.94 -3.15
N LEU A 514 -14.01 6.98 -2.38
CA LEU A 514 -14.99 7.82 -1.70
C LEU A 514 -15.81 8.61 -2.73
N ARG A 515 -17.15 8.49 -2.64
CA ARG A 515 -18.11 9.14 -3.56
C ARG A 515 -19.02 10.16 -2.87
N LEU A 516 -19.15 10.08 -1.54
CA LEU A 516 -20.04 10.95 -0.78
C LEU A 516 -19.40 11.33 0.55
N LEU A 517 -19.12 12.61 0.74
CA LEU A 517 -18.61 13.13 2.00
C LEU A 517 -19.73 13.83 2.78
N LEU A 518 -20.03 13.36 3.98
CA LEU A 518 -21.01 13.94 4.88
C LEU A 518 -20.27 14.63 6.03
N VAL A 519 -20.37 15.96 6.12
CA VAL A 519 -19.61 16.76 7.09
C VAL A 519 -20.54 17.47 8.05
N HIS A 520 -20.21 17.42 9.34
CA HIS A 520 -20.93 18.18 10.36
C HIS A 520 -20.81 19.69 10.12
N GLN A 521 -21.93 20.41 10.24
CA GLN A 521 -22.05 21.82 9.85
C GLN A 521 -21.01 22.74 10.50
N GLU A 522 -20.61 22.46 11.74
CA GLU A 522 -19.63 23.26 12.49
C GLU A 522 -18.23 23.26 11.88
N VAL A 523 -17.80 22.15 11.27
CA VAL A 523 -16.45 21.99 10.70
C VAL A 523 -16.43 22.08 9.18
N TYR A 524 -17.61 22.12 8.55
CA TYR A 524 -17.78 22.09 7.10
C TYR A 524 -16.95 23.15 6.36
N LYS A 525 -17.07 24.43 6.73
CA LYS A 525 -16.40 25.52 6.01
C LYS A 525 -14.88 25.38 6.04
N GLU A 526 -14.35 25.02 7.20
CA GLU A 526 -12.92 24.87 7.40
C GLU A 526 -12.38 23.67 6.61
N LEU A 527 -13.02 22.51 6.74
CA LEU A 527 -12.64 21.31 6.01
C LEU A 527 -12.73 21.55 4.50
N LEU A 528 -13.78 22.23 4.02
CA LEU A 528 -13.94 22.57 2.61
C LEU A 528 -12.79 23.42 2.06
N THR A 529 -12.34 24.42 2.82
CA THR A 529 -11.18 25.24 2.44
C THR A 529 -9.90 24.40 2.38
N MET A 530 -9.67 23.55 3.39
CA MET A 530 -8.51 22.66 3.45
C MET A 530 -8.51 21.65 2.29
N LEU A 531 -9.66 21.04 2.01
CA LEU A 531 -9.84 20.10 0.91
C LEU A 531 -9.56 20.75 -0.45
N LYS A 532 -10.12 21.93 -0.72
CA LYS A 532 -9.86 22.65 -1.99
C LYS A 532 -8.36 22.97 -2.15
N GLY A 533 -7.69 23.38 -1.08
CA GLY A 533 -6.24 23.60 -1.07
C GLY A 533 -5.45 22.32 -1.34
N ALA A 534 -5.77 21.23 -0.65
CA ALA A 534 -5.09 19.95 -0.84
C ALA A 534 -5.35 19.35 -2.24
N MET A 535 -6.54 19.55 -2.80
CA MET A 535 -6.85 19.18 -4.18
C MET A 535 -6.00 19.96 -5.19
N ASP A 536 -5.74 21.25 -4.96
CA ASP A 536 -4.88 22.07 -5.82
C ASP A 536 -3.39 21.67 -5.76
N ASP A 537 -2.97 20.99 -4.70
CA ASP A 537 -1.60 20.47 -4.59
C ASP A 537 -1.39 19.16 -5.38
N LEU A 538 -2.46 18.45 -5.76
CA LEU A 538 -2.39 17.22 -6.54
C LEU A 538 -1.93 17.50 -7.98
N THR A 539 -0.93 16.76 -8.43
CA THR A 539 -0.44 16.83 -9.80
C THR A 539 -1.14 15.78 -10.66
N VAL A 540 -2.00 16.26 -11.57
CA VAL A 540 -2.55 15.44 -12.66
C VAL A 540 -1.51 15.32 -13.76
N GLY A 541 -1.16 14.09 -14.16
CA GLY A 541 -0.03 13.89 -15.08
C GLY A 541 0.15 12.48 -15.62
N VAL A 542 1.27 12.28 -16.32
CA VAL A 542 1.62 10.98 -16.88
C VAL A 542 2.10 10.02 -15.78
N PRO A 543 1.68 8.75 -15.77
CA PRO A 543 1.90 7.88 -14.61
C PRO A 543 3.37 7.49 -14.32
N ASN A 544 4.26 7.65 -15.30
CA ASN A 544 5.69 7.34 -15.18
C ASN A 544 6.54 8.44 -14.57
N GLU A 545 5.96 9.59 -14.23
CA GLU A 545 6.61 10.65 -13.48
C GLU A 545 6.33 10.50 -11.98
N LEU A 546 7.37 10.55 -11.15
CA LEU A 546 7.25 10.35 -9.69
C LEU A 546 6.43 11.43 -8.99
N CYS A 547 6.25 12.59 -9.63
CA CYS A 547 5.45 13.69 -9.10
C CYS A 547 3.97 13.58 -9.46
N THR A 548 3.55 12.60 -10.26
CA THR A 548 2.14 12.42 -10.65
C THR A 548 1.36 11.74 -9.54
N ASP A 549 0.34 12.42 -9.03
CA ASP A 549 -0.58 11.90 -8.02
C ASP A 549 -1.83 11.28 -8.68
N VAL A 550 -2.28 11.85 -9.81
CA VAL A 550 -3.51 11.45 -10.50
C VAL A 550 -3.22 11.12 -11.98
N GLY A 551 -3.37 9.84 -12.33
CA GLY A 551 -3.21 9.32 -13.69
C GLY A 551 -4.43 9.56 -14.60
N PRO A 552 -4.41 9.00 -15.84
CA PRO A 552 -5.51 9.16 -16.80
C PRO A 552 -6.73 8.31 -16.45
N ILE A 553 -7.85 8.67 -17.08
CA ILE A 553 -9.03 7.81 -17.16
C ILE A 553 -8.77 6.72 -18.19
N ILE A 554 -9.23 5.49 -17.91
CA ILE A 554 -8.88 4.30 -18.69
C ILE A 554 -9.20 4.42 -20.18
N THR A 555 -10.32 5.04 -20.55
CA THR A 555 -10.72 5.22 -21.95
C THR A 555 -11.41 6.57 -22.17
N ASN A 556 -11.48 6.98 -23.44
CA ASN A 556 -12.18 8.20 -23.83
C ASN A 556 -13.68 8.07 -23.60
N GLU A 557 -14.29 6.89 -23.78
CA GLU A 557 -15.71 6.68 -23.51
C GLU A 557 -16.04 6.87 -22.02
N ALA A 558 -15.19 6.36 -21.13
CA ALA A 558 -15.34 6.57 -19.70
C ALA A 558 -15.19 8.06 -19.32
N LEU A 559 -14.23 8.74 -19.93
CA LEU A 559 -14.03 10.18 -19.73
C LEU A 559 -15.21 11.01 -20.25
N ASP A 560 -15.72 10.70 -21.44
CA ASP A 560 -16.88 11.36 -22.03
C ASP A 560 -18.12 11.18 -21.15
N LYS A 561 -18.32 9.99 -20.55
CA LYS A 561 -19.39 9.76 -19.58
C LYS A 561 -19.27 10.71 -18.39
N LEU A 562 -18.07 10.85 -17.82
CA LEU A 562 -17.83 11.74 -16.67
C LEU A 562 -18.00 13.22 -17.04
N ASN A 563 -17.47 13.65 -18.20
CA ASN A 563 -17.62 15.02 -18.69
C ASN A 563 -19.09 15.37 -18.96
N ASN A 564 -19.86 14.44 -19.55
CA ASN A 564 -21.29 14.61 -19.78
C ASN A 564 -22.06 14.73 -18.47
N TYR A 565 -21.68 13.97 -17.43
CA TYR A 565 -22.25 14.10 -16.10
C TYR A 565 -22.00 15.50 -15.52
N LEU A 566 -20.75 16.00 -15.58
CA LEU A 566 -20.40 17.35 -15.10
C LEU A 566 -21.13 18.45 -15.89
N ALA A 567 -21.21 18.32 -17.21
CA ALA A 567 -21.90 19.28 -18.07
C ALA A 567 -23.40 19.33 -17.77
N LYS A 568 -24.04 18.18 -17.54
CA LYS A 568 -25.44 18.11 -17.11
C LYS A 568 -25.64 18.77 -15.75
N LEU A 569 -24.77 18.47 -14.79
CA LEU A 569 -24.82 19.03 -13.44
C LEU A 569 -24.73 20.56 -13.45
N GLN A 570 -23.85 21.12 -14.30
CA GLN A 570 -23.72 22.55 -14.50
C GLN A 570 -24.94 23.17 -15.20
N ALA A 571 -25.52 22.47 -16.19
CA ALA A 571 -26.75 22.89 -16.86
C ALA A 571 -27.96 22.92 -15.90
N ASP A 572 -27.98 22.03 -14.91
CA ASP A 572 -28.96 21.98 -13.83
C ASP A 572 -28.73 23.06 -12.74
N GLY A 573 -27.71 23.92 -12.92
CA GLY A 573 -27.45 25.09 -12.08
C GLY A 573 -26.50 24.85 -10.90
N ASN A 574 -25.89 23.66 -10.80
CA ASN A 574 -24.93 23.34 -9.76
C ASN A 574 -23.51 23.79 -10.16
N SER A 575 -22.71 24.20 -9.19
CA SER A 575 -21.28 24.48 -9.38
C SER A 575 -20.42 23.37 -8.82
N TYR A 576 -19.23 23.19 -9.39
CA TYR A 576 -18.20 22.30 -8.86
C TYR A 576 -16.86 23.01 -8.78
N PHE A 577 -15.98 22.52 -7.92
CA PHE A 577 -14.58 22.93 -7.86
C PHE A 577 -13.73 21.88 -8.59
N GLN A 578 -12.75 22.33 -9.38
CA GLN A 578 -11.77 21.46 -10.03
C GLN A 578 -10.37 21.96 -9.69
N SER A 579 -9.47 21.02 -9.39
CA SER A 579 -8.08 21.37 -9.14
C SER A 579 -7.45 22.05 -10.36
N THR A 580 -6.51 22.95 -10.08
CA THR A 580 -5.89 23.81 -11.08
C THR A 580 -4.53 23.28 -11.56
N ARG A 581 -3.83 22.51 -10.73
CA ARG A 581 -2.51 21.99 -11.01
C ARG A 581 -2.57 20.79 -11.96
N ALA A 582 -1.99 20.97 -13.13
CA ALA A 582 -1.78 19.92 -14.11
C ALA A 582 -0.33 19.97 -14.59
N ALA A 583 0.33 18.83 -14.64
CA ALA A 583 1.51 18.66 -15.48
C ALA A 583 1.07 18.69 -16.95
N VAL A 584 1.98 19.02 -17.88
CA VAL A 584 1.66 19.15 -19.31
C VAL A 584 1.01 17.87 -19.85
N THR A 585 -0.31 17.91 -20.07
CA THR A 585 -1.07 16.85 -20.73
C THR A 585 -1.23 17.23 -22.19
N GLN A 586 -0.53 16.55 -23.10
CA GLN A 586 -0.68 16.79 -24.55
C GLN A 586 -2.00 16.22 -25.13
N ASP A 587 -2.78 15.51 -24.31
CA ASP A 587 -3.99 14.78 -24.71
C ASP A 587 -5.10 14.92 -23.66
N ASN A 588 -6.35 14.73 -24.10
CA ASN A 588 -7.58 14.78 -23.34
C ASN A 588 -7.92 13.42 -22.68
N SER A 589 -6.96 12.70 -22.09
CA SER A 589 -7.26 11.43 -21.36
C SER A 589 -7.47 11.59 -19.85
N TRP A 590 -7.40 12.81 -19.31
CA TRP A 590 -7.43 13.05 -17.86
C TRP A 590 -8.69 13.80 -17.45
N LEU A 591 -9.23 13.44 -16.28
CA LEU A 591 -10.18 14.26 -15.54
C LEU A 591 -9.50 14.76 -14.28
N ARG A 592 -9.65 16.05 -13.98
CA ARG A 592 -9.09 16.65 -12.77
C ARG A 592 -9.93 16.27 -11.56
N PRO A 593 -9.32 16.10 -10.37
CA PRO A 593 -10.03 16.06 -9.10
C PRO A 593 -11.14 17.11 -9.03
N THR A 594 -12.37 16.63 -8.92
CA THR A 594 -13.59 17.44 -8.96
C THR A 594 -14.33 17.25 -7.64
N LEU A 595 -14.80 18.35 -7.05
CA LEU A 595 -15.60 18.36 -5.83
C LEU A 595 -16.94 19.03 -6.13
N ILE A 596 -18.03 18.35 -5.78
CA ILE A 596 -19.40 18.81 -6.03
C ILE A 596 -20.15 18.95 -4.72
N GLU A 597 -20.69 20.15 -4.48
CA GLU A 597 -21.57 20.40 -3.34
C GLU A 597 -23.02 20.10 -3.77
N LEU A 598 -23.61 19.02 -3.25
CA LEU A 598 -24.95 18.54 -3.62
C LEU A 598 -25.98 18.80 -2.51
N ALA A 599 -27.21 19.10 -2.92
CA ALA A 599 -28.37 18.98 -2.04
C ALA A 599 -28.69 17.50 -1.77
N PRO A 600 -29.28 17.14 -0.62
CA PRO A 600 -29.62 15.74 -0.29
C PRO A 600 -30.45 15.02 -1.37
N ASP A 601 -31.38 15.73 -2.00
CA ASP A 601 -32.25 15.16 -3.05
C ASP A 601 -31.56 15.06 -4.44
N SER A 602 -30.30 15.49 -4.54
CA SER A 602 -29.50 15.51 -5.79
C SER A 602 -28.37 14.47 -5.79
N ILE A 603 -28.34 13.57 -4.80
CA ILE A 603 -27.38 12.47 -4.77
C ILE A 603 -27.67 11.52 -5.95
N PRO A 604 -26.66 11.17 -6.77
CA PRO A 604 -26.89 10.34 -7.95
C PRO A 604 -27.20 8.89 -7.56
N ASP A 605 -28.12 8.25 -8.30
CA ASP A 605 -28.40 6.81 -8.18
C ASP A 605 -27.28 5.94 -8.77
N GLU A 606 -26.50 6.50 -9.71
CA GLU A 606 -25.41 5.81 -10.40
C GLU A 606 -24.04 6.29 -9.92
N GLU A 607 -23.13 5.32 -9.75
CA GLU A 607 -21.72 5.60 -9.48
C GLU A 607 -21.06 6.34 -10.65
N GLN A 608 -20.36 7.43 -10.33
CA GLN A 608 -19.48 8.14 -11.26
C GLN A 608 -18.04 7.64 -11.06
N PHE A 609 -17.59 6.74 -11.93
CA PHE A 609 -16.33 6.02 -11.78
C PHE A 609 -15.11 6.84 -12.22
N GLY A 610 -14.81 7.91 -11.48
CA GLY A 610 -13.70 8.83 -11.75
C GLY A 610 -13.37 9.70 -10.53
N PRO A 611 -12.50 10.71 -10.67
CA PRO A 611 -12.02 11.54 -9.57
C PRO A 611 -13.05 12.64 -9.22
N ILE A 612 -14.26 12.24 -8.87
CA ILE A 612 -15.38 13.12 -8.49
C ILE A 612 -15.81 12.77 -7.07
N LEU A 613 -15.72 13.76 -6.18
CA LEU A 613 -16.18 13.73 -4.79
C LEU A 613 -17.47 14.52 -4.59
#